data_AF-A0A379TNC2-F1
#
_entry.id   AF-A0A379TNC2-F1
#
_cell.length_a   1.000
_cell.length_b   1.000
_cell.length_c   1.000
_cell.angle_alpha   90.00
_cell.angle_beta   90.00
_cell.angle_gamma   90.00
#
_symmetry.space_group_name_H-M   'P 1'
#
loop_
_entity.id
_entity.type
_entity.pdbx_description
1 polymer ?
#
loop_
_entity_poly.entity_id
_entity_poly.type
_entity_poly.pdbx_seq_one_letter_code
_entity_poly.pdbx_strand_id
1 'polypeptide(L)'
;MCWTVAAVLRIALGSATMAAVTTAGVVLPIINVTHADPALVVLATGAGSVIASHVNDPGFWLFNLGSKDDIRDEQRYHGYCDAMTRRGLAPLRINPRAISSIHLGIQLMRDALAAHPDVDGVFCTNDDIAMGALLWCRERQLAVPEQISIAGFHGLEMGRQMIPSLASVIPPRF
;
A
#
# COMPACT_ATOMS: atom_id res chain seq x y z
N MET A 1 -19.30 13.54 -17.75
CA MET A 1 -19.49 12.09 -17.96
C MET A 1 -18.24 11.28 -17.61
N CYS A 2 -17.06 11.58 -18.16
CA CYS A 2 -15.83 10.82 -17.92
C CYS A 2 -15.44 10.75 -16.43
N TRP A 3 -15.61 11.86 -15.71
CA TRP A 3 -15.42 11.90 -14.26
C TRP A 3 -16.30 10.89 -13.52
N THR A 4 -17.58 10.78 -13.87
CA THR A 4 -18.54 9.88 -13.22
C THR A 4 -18.18 8.42 -13.46
N VAL A 5 -17.77 8.08 -14.68
CA VAL A 5 -17.30 6.72 -15.01
C VAL A 5 -16.05 6.37 -14.21
N ALA A 6 -15.06 7.27 -14.16
CA ALA A 6 -13.86 7.08 -13.36
C ALA A 6 -14.15 6.99 -11.86
N ALA A 7 -15.08 7.79 -11.33
CA ALA A 7 -15.46 7.77 -9.92
C ALA A 7 -16.17 6.46 -9.53
N VAL A 8 -17.09 5.97 -10.37
CA VAL A 8 -17.78 4.68 -10.13
C VAL A 8 -16.78 3.53 -10.21
N LEU A 9 -15.90 3.52 -11.22
CA LEU A 9 -14.84 2.52 -11.33
C LEU A 9 -13.86 2.59 -10.17
N ARG A 10 -13.53 3.80 -9.68
CA ARG A 10 -12.70 3.99 -8.51
C ARG A 10 -13.32 3.33 -7.28
N ILE A 11 -14.60 3.58 -7.01
CA ILE A 11 -15.33 2.98 -5.88
C ILE A 11 -15.43 1.46 -6.03
N ALA A 12 -15.68 0.95 -7.24
CA ALA A 12 -15.84 -0.48 -7.48
C ALA A 12 -14.53 -1.27 -7.50
N LEU A 13 -13.43 -0.69 -8.00
CA LEU A 13 -12.16 -1.38 -8.25
C LEU A 13 -11.10 -1.13 -7.18
N GLY A 14 -11.26 -0.12 -6.33
CA GLY A 14 -10.29 0.17 -5.26
C GLY A 14 -8.94 0.73 -5.71
N SER A 15 -8.62 0.76 -7.01
CA SER A 15 -7.33 1.29 -7.51
C SER A 15 -7.52 2.49 -8.43
N ALA A 16 -6.84 3.59 -8.12
CA ALA A 16 -6.86 4.81 -8.95
C ALA A 16 -6.32 4.55 -10.37
N THR A 17 -5.24 3.77 -10.48
CA THR A 17 -4.62 3.44 -11.78
C THR A 17 -5.55 2.59 -12.64
N MET A 18 -6.17 1.55 -12.07
CA MET A 18 -7.12 0.71 -12.81
C MET A 18 -8.36 1.50 -13.22
N ALA A 19 -8.91 2.32 -12.32
CA ALA A 19 -10.05 3.18 -12.64
C ALA A 19 -9.75 4.15 -13.80
N ALA A 20 -8.56 4.76 -13.81
CA ALA A 20 -8.14 5.65 -14.89
C ALA A 20 -7.98 4.92 -16.24
N VAL A 21 -7.26 3.79 -16.26
CA VAL A 21 -7.00 3.01 -17.48
C VAL A 21 -8.29 2.42 -18.06
N THR A 22 -9.15 1.86 -17.21
CA THR A 22 -10.45 1.34 -17.65
C THR A 22 -11.37 2.45 -18.16
N THR A 23 -11.40 3.61 -17.49
CA THR A 23 -12.17 4.76 -17.99
C THR A 23 -11.67 5.23 -19.35
N ALA A 24 -10.35 5.30 -19.55
CA ALA A 24 -9.78 5.69 -20.83
C ALA A 24 -10.23 4.75 -21.96
N GLY A 25 -10.25 3.43 -21.72
CA GLY A 25 -10.76 2.44 -22.68
C GLY A 25 -12.25 2.61 -23.01
N VAL A 26 -13.07 2.95 -22.02
CA VAL A 26 -14.52 3.18 -22.21
C VAL A 26 -14.81 4.50 -22.93
N VAL A 27 -14.04 5.54 -22.64
CA VAL A 27 -14.29 6.90 -23.11
C VAL A 27 -13.69 7.16 -24.51
N LEU A 28 -12.63 6.44 -24.91
CA LEU A 28 -11.97 6.59 -26.21
C LEU A 28 -12.93 6.65 -27.42
N PRO A 29 -13.86 5.69 -27.61
CA PRO A 29 -14.77 5.72 -28.76
C PRO A 29 -15.76 6.89 -28.71
N ILE A 30 -16.04 7.44 -27.52
CA ILE A 30 -17.01 8.52 -27.32
C ILE A 30 -16.40 9.87 -27.72
N ILE A 31 -15.10 10.07 -27.45
CA ILE A 31 -14.38 11.30 -27.84
C ILE A 31 -14.47 11.55 -29.35
N ASN A 32 -14.36 10.48 -30.16
CA ASN A 32 -14.45 10.56 -31.61
C ASN A 32 -15.84 10.96 -32.11
N VAL A 33 -16.89 10.74 -31.32
CA VAL A 33 -18.28 11.07 -31.68
C VAL A 33 -18.68 12.45 -31.16
N THR A 34 -18.19 12.84 -29.97
CA THR A 34 -18.60 14.08 -29.31
C THR A 34 -17.72 15.29 -29.62
N HIS A 35 -16.60 15.11 -30.34
CA HIS A 35 -15.58 16.16 -30.58
C HIS A 35 -15.14 16.88 -29.29
N ALA A 36 -15.09 16.15 -28.18
CA ALA A 36 -14.72 16.72 -26.89
C ALA A 36 -13.21 17.03 -26.87
N ASP A 37 -12.83 18.12 -26.20
CA ASP A 37 -11.42 18.45 -25.99
C ASP A 37 -10.71 17.31 -25.23
N PRO A 38 -9.69 16.67 -25.83
CA PRO A 38 -8.94 15.60 -25.19
C PRO A 38 -8.33 16.02 -23.84
N ALA A 39 -7.91 17.27 -23.69
CA ALA A 39 -7.31 17.77 -22.46
C ALA A 39 -8.32 17.76 -21.29
N LEU A 40 -9.56 18.16 -21.55
CA LEU A 40 -10.63 18.13 -20.55
C LEU A 40 -11.04 16.71 -20.19
N VAL A 41 -10.99 15.78 -21.14
CA VAL A 41 -11.30 14.36 -20.89
C VAL A 41 -10.24 13.71 -20.02
N VAL A 42 -8.96 13.99 -20.28
CA VAL A 42 -7.85 13.49 -19.44
C VAL A 42 -7.97 14.06 -18.02
N LEU A 43 -8.20 15.37 -17.88
CA LEU A 43 -8.39 16.02 -16.57
C LEU A 43 -9.58 15.43 -15.80
N ALA A 44 -10.73 15.27 -16.46
CA ALA A 44 -11.92 14.70 -15.83
C ALA A 44 -11.72 13.23 -15.41
N THR A 45 -11.02 12.45 -16.23
CA THR A 45 -10.71 11.04 -15.93
C THR A 45 -9.75 10.92 -14.74
N GLY A 46 -8.67 11.70 -14.74
CA GLY A 46 -7.71 11.72 -13.63
C GLY A 46 -8.33 12.21 -12.33
N ALA A 47 -9.16 13.25 -12.38
CA ALA A 47 -9.85 13.76 -11.19
C ALA A 47 -10.87 12.74 -10.62
N GLY A 48 -11.58 12.00 -11.48
CA GLY A 48 -12.52 10.97 -11.03
C GLY A 48 -11.82 9.72 -10.49
N SER A 49 -10.66 9.35 -11.03
CA SER A 49 -9.94 8.15 -10.61
C SER A 49 -9.28 8.27 -9.22
N VAL A 50 -9.06 9.49 -8.72
CA VAL A 50 -8.48 9.74 -7.39
C VAL A 50 -9.51 10.12 -6.33
N ILE A 51 -10.81 10.07 -6.66
CA ILE A 51 -11.85 10.33 -5.67
C ILE A 51 -11.82 9.27 -4.56
N ALA A 52 -12.24 9.66 -3.35
CA ALA A 52 -12.32 8.78 -2.19
C ALA A 52 -10.98 8.09 -1.83
N SER A 53 -9.85 8.64 -2.25
CA SER A 53 -8.51 8.12 -1.93
C SER A 53 -8.25 7.92 -0.44
N HIS A 54 -8.90 8.69 0.43
CA HIS A 54 -8.80 8.50 1.88
C HIS A 54 -9.46 7.20 2.39
N VAL A 55 -10.45 6.66 1.68
CA VAL A 55 -11.11 5.38 2.02
C VAL A 55 -10.48 4.22 1.26
N ASN A 56 -10.02 4.52 0.05
CA ASN A 56 -9.86 3.53 -1.00
C ASN A 56 -8.40 3.40 -1.43
N ASP A 57 -7.48 4.21 -0.90
CA ASP A 57 -6.05 3.92 -0.94
C ASP A 57 -5.66 3.18 0.34
N PRO A 58 -5.00 2.03 0.26
CA PRO A 58 -4.44 1.40 1.45
C PRO A 58 -3.39 2.33 2.07
N GLY A 59 -3.52 2.57 3.37
CA GLY A 59 -2.58 3.39 4.12
C GLY A 59 -3.22 4.40 5.07
N PHE A 60 -4.47 4.18 5.46
CA PHE A 60 -5.11 4.98 6.50
C PHE A 60 -4.64 4.54 7.89
N TRP A 61 -4.30 3.27 8.06
CA TRP A 61 -3.79 2.68 9.30
C TRP A 61 -2.52 1.86 9.02
N LEU A 62 -1.42 2.53 8.70
CA LEU A 62 -0.12 1.87 8.56
C LEU A 62 0.50 1.60 9.93
N PHE A 63 1.06 0.39 10.12
CA PHE A 63 1.72 -0.02 11.35
C PHE A 63 3.20 -0.33 11.12
N ASN A 64 4.13 0.25 11.89
CA ASN A 64 5.57 -0.02 11.73
C ASN A 64 6.01 -1.30 12.48
N LEU A 65 6.56 -2.26 11.75
CA LEU A 65 7.13 -3.50 12.31
C LEU A 65 8.66 -3.43 12.26
N GLY A 66 9.28 -3.13 13.39
CA GLY A 66 10.72 -3.06 13.57
C GLY A 66 11.30 -4.33 14.19
N SER A 67 12.63 -4.44 14.20
CA SER A 67 13.31 -5.58 14.78
C SER A 67 14.42 -5.16 15.72
N LYS A 68 15.45 -4.41 15.28
CA LYS A 68 16.62 -4.09 16.11
C LYS A 68 16.81 -2.59 16.15
N ASP A 69 17.25 -2.08 17.30
CA ASP A 69 17.61 -0.66 17.45
C ASP A 69 18.98 -0.38 16.81
N ASP A 70 19.05 -0.47 15.48
CA ASP A 70 20.13 0.11 14.68
C ASP A 70 19.68 1.50 14.17
N ILE A 71 20.64 2.38 13.90
CA ILE A 71 20.41 3.74 13.40
C ILE A 71 19.50 3.74 12.18
N ARG A 72 19.65 2.74 11.31
CA ARG A 72 18.84 2.56 10.10
C ARG A 72 17.36 2.29 10.39
N ASP A 73 17.06 1.49 11.40
CA ASP A 73 15.68 1.18 11.77
C ASP A 73 14.99 2.38 12.41
N GLU A 74 15.74 3.16 13.20
CA GLU A 74 15.21 4.40 13.76
C GLU A 74 14.96 5.46 12.69
N GLN A 75 15.85 5.59 11.70
CA GLN A 75 15.62 6.48 10.54
C GLN A 75 14.37 6.08 9.73
N ARG A 76 14.14 4.78 9.52
CA ARG A 76 12.92 4.27 8.87
C ARG A 76 11.68 4.61 9.68
N TYR A 77 11.75 4.45 11.01
CA TYR A 77 10.66 4.79 11.89
C TYR A 77 10.36 6.30 11.87
N HIS A 78 11.39 7.16 11.90
CA HIS A 78 11.22 8.60 11.75
C HIS A 78 10.54 8.97 10.42
N GLY A 79 10.98 8.39 9.30
CA GLY A 79 10.33 8.63 8.00
C GLY A 79 8.86 8.19 7.97
N TYR A 80 8.53 7.08 8.64
CA TYR A 80 7.15 6.63 8.85
C TYR A 80 6.35 7.63 9.71
N CYS A 81 6.89 8.09 10.84
CA CYS A 81 6.25 9.09 11.70
C CYS A 81 5.96 10.40 10.95
N ASP A 82 6.91 10.87 10.15
CA ASP A 82 6.74 12.08 9.34
C ASP A 82 5.62 11.90 8.31
N ALA A 83 5.55 10.73 7.66
CA ALA A 83 4.50 10.41 6.70
C ALA A 83 3.11 10.36 7.34
N MET A 84 3.00 9.73 8.53
CA MET A 84 1.75 9.67 9.30
C MET A 84 1.31 11.07 9.75
N THR A 85 2.25 11.86 10.30
CA THR A 85 1.98 13.22 10.78
C THR A 85 1.51 14.14 9.66
N ARG A 86 2.11 14.06 8.46
CA ARG A 86 1.67 14.84 7.28
C ARG A 86 0.24 14.53 6.84
N ARG A 87 -0.28 13.35 7.19
CA ARG A 87 -1.67 12.96 6.93
C ARG A 87 -2.58 13.15 8.15
N GLY A 88 -2.08 13.70 9.25
CA GLY A 88 -2.84 13.87 10.50
C GLY A 88 -3.14 12.56 11.22
N LEU A 89 -2.38 11.50 10.95
CA LEU A 89 -2.56 10.17 11.55
C LEU A 89 -1.57 9.94 12.69
N ALA A 90 -1.99 9.16 13.70
CA ALA A 90 -1.13 8.78 14.81
C ALA A 90 -0.22 7.60 14.41
N PRO A 91 1.12 7.70 14.57
CA PRO A 91 2.02 6.60 14.27
C PRO A 91 1.89 5.46 15.30
N LEU A 92 1.92 4.22 14.80
CA LEU A 92 1.90 2.99 15.58
C LEU A 92 3.17 2.16 15.28
N ARG A 93 3.79 1.58 16.32
CA ARG A 93 5.04 0.82 16.21
C ARG A 93 5.03 -0.40 17.14
N ILE A 94 5.50 -1.54 16.63
CA ILE A 94 5.95 -2.67 17.44
C ILE A 94 7.41 -2.90 17.10
N ASN A 95 8.26 -2.86 18.12
CA ASN A 95 9.68 -3.15 18.00
C ASN A 95 10.10 -4.06 19.17
N PRO A 96 10.25 -5.37 18.93
CA PRO A 96 10.62 -6.35 19.95
C PRO A 96 12.12 -6.33 20.28
N ARG A 97 12.94 -5.48 19.62
CA ARG A 97 14.40 -5.44 19.79
C ARG A 97 15.07 -6.81 19.55
N ALA A 98 14.58 -7.57 18.58
CA ALA A 98 15.04 -8.90 18.17
C ALA A 98 15.67 -8.90 16.77
N ILE A 99 16.35 -10.00 16.40
CA ILE A 99 16.94 -10.17 15.06
C ILE A 99 15.82 -10.35 14.02
N SER A 100 15.96 -9.66 12.88
CA SER A 100 15.00 -9.77 11.79
C SER A 100 14.97 -11.18 11.23
N SER A 101 13.77 -11.72 11.08
CA SER A 101 13.55 -13.03 10.46
C SER A 101 12.11 -13.14 9.98
N ILE A 102 11.88 -14.10 9.09
CA ILE A 102 10.54 -14.47 8.62
C ILE A 102 9.66 -14.88 9.80
N HIS A 103 10.19 -15.68 10.73
CA HIS A 103 9.45 -16.11 11.92
C HIS A 103 9.00 -14.92 12.78
N LEU A 104 9.88 -13.95 12.98
CA LEU A 104 9.54 -12.73 13.70
C LEU A 104 8.44 -11.95 12.98
N GLY A 105 8.49 -11.85 11.65
CA GLY A 105 7.44 -11.22 10.85
C GLY A 105 6.06 -11.84 11.05
N ILE A 106 5.98 -13.18 11.12
CA ILE A 106 4.73 -13.90 11.41
C ILE A 106 4.19 -13.52 12.79
N GLN A 107 5.04 -13.50 13.81
CA GLN A 107 4.65 -13.13 15.18
C GLN A 107 4.18 -11.68 15.25
N LEU A 108 4.94 -10.76 14.66
CA LEU A 108 4.63 -9.33 14.67
C LEU A 108 3.32 -9.02 13.95
N MET A 109 3.04 -9.69 12.83
CA MET A 109 1.78 -9.53 12.10
C MET A 109 0.57 -9.98 12.92
N ARG A 110 0.70 -11.15 13.58
CA ARG A 110 -0.32 -11.67 14.50
C ARG A 110 -0.60 -10.67 15.62
N ASP A 111 0.46 -10.19 16.25
CA ASP A 111 0.36 -9.33 17.43
C ASP A 111 -0.17 -7.93 17.05
N ALA A 112 0.21 -7.42 15.87
CA ALA A 112 -0.31 -6.15 15.33
C ALA A 112 -1.82 -6.21 15.08
N LEU A 113 -2.31 -7.25 14.37
CA LEU A 113 -3.74 -7.40 14.10
C LEU A 113 -4.56 -7.77 15.34
N ALA A 114 -3.95 -8.42 16.33
CA ALA A 114 -4.61 -8.67 17.62
C ALA A 114 -4.79 -7.36 18.41
N ALA A 115 -3.80 -6.47 18.39
CA ALA A 115 -3.87 -5.18 19.09
C ALA A 115 -4.69 -4.13 18.33
N HIS A 116 -4.62 -4.16 16.99
CA HIS A 116 -5.27 -3.19 16.11
C HIS A 116 -5.94 -3.90 14.92
N PRO A 117 -7.15 -4.44 15.11
CA PRO A 117 -7.89 -5.15 14.05
C PRO A 117 -8.23 -4.29 12.84
N ASP A 118 -8.28 -2.96 13.01
CA ASP A 118 -8.66 -2.00 11.98
C ASP A 118 -7.48 -1.61 11.06
N VAL A 119 -6.27 -2.12 11.32
CA VAL A 119 -5.08 -1.84 10.51
C VAL A 119 -5.27 -2.37 9.10
N ASP A 120 -5.10 -1.49 8.10
CA ASP A 120 -5.20 -1.77 6.67
C ASP A 120 -3.82 -1.89 5.99
N GLY A 121 -2.74 -1.65 6.74
CA GLY A 121 -1.39 -1.77 6.21
C GLY A 121 -0.28 -1.94 7.26
N VAL A 122 0.78 -2.65 6.90
CA VAL A 122 1.99 -2.75 7.70
C VAL A 122 3.22 -2.33 6.88
N PHE A 123 4.08 -1.53 7.51
CA PHE A 123 5.37 -1.12 6.98
C PHE A 123 6.47 -1.77 7.81
N CYS A 124 7.11 -2.77 7.23
CA CYS A 124 8.17 -3.54 7.87
C CYS A 124 9.54 -2.88 7.62
N THR A 125 10.41 -2.87 8.62
CA THR A 125 11.74 -2.27 8.46
C THR A 125 12.65 -3.04 7.50
N ASN A 126 12.30 -4.28 7.15
CA ASN A 126 12.96 -5.05 6.10
C ASN A 126 12.06 -6.12 5.49
N ASP A 127 12.56 -6.70 4.40
CA ASP A 127 11.84 -7.73 3.65
C ASP A 127 11.67 -9.04 4.43
N ASP A 128 12.59 -9.47 5.28
CA ASP A 128 12.42 -10.72 6.04
C ASP A 128 11.15 -10.69 6.91
N ILE A 129 10.93 -9.58 7.62
CA ILE A 129 9.73 -9.35 8.43
C ILE A 129 8.50 -9.24 7.53
N ALA A 130 8.60 -8.53 6.42
CA ALA A 130 7.50 -8.37 5.47
C ALA A 130 7.07 -9.68 4.82
N MET A 131 8.03 -10.54 4.45
CA MET A 131 7.78 -11.89 3.95
C MET A 131 7.07 -12.74 5.03
N GLY A 132 7.49 -12.63 6.29
CA GLY A 132 6.80 -13.28 7.42
C GLY A 132 5.36 -12.79 7.60
N ALA A 133 5.14 -11.48 7.54
CA ALA A 133 3.81 -10.89 7.61
C ALA A 133 2.91 -11.38 6.47
N LEU A 134 3.45 -11.44 5.25
CA LEU A 134 2.74 -11.94 4.07
C LEU A 134 2.37 -13.42 4.21
N LEU A 135 3.29 -14.26 4.69
CA LEU A 135 3.02 -15.68 4.93
C LEU A 135 1.89 -15.88 5.93
N TRP A 136 1.91 -15.13 7.04
CA TRP A 136 0.85 -15.20 8.06
C TRP A 136 -0.52 -14.78 7.50
N CYS A 137 -0.56 -13.73 6.67
CA CYS A 137 -1.79 -13.28 6.01
C CYS A 137 -2.33 -14.35 5.06
N ARG A 138 -1.45 -14.97 4.28
CA ARG A 138 -1.81 -16.04 3.35
C ARG A 138 -2.37 -17.27 4.04
N GLU A 139 -1.76 -17.69 5.16
CA GLU A 139 -2.27 -18.80 5.97
C GLU A 139 -3.71 -18.56 6.47
N ARG A 140 -4.09 -17.29 6.66
CA ARG A 140 -5.43 -16.87 7.09
C ARG A 140 -6.35 -16.43 5.96
N GLN A 141 -5.92 -16.60 4.72
CA GLN A 141 -6.67 -16.20 3.53
C GLN A 141 -7.03 -14.70 3.53
N LEU A 142 -6.21 -13.85 4.18
CA LEU A 142 -6.33 -12.41 4.09
C LEU A 142 -5.74 -11.95 2.76
N ALA A 143 -6.55 -11.26 1.95
CA ALA A 143 -6.13 -10.77 0.66
C ALA A 143 -5.13 -9.61 0.82
N VAL A 144 -3.98 -9.75 0.17
CA VAL A 144 -2.95 -8.73 0.08
C VAL A 144 -2.83 -8.34 -1.38
N PRO A 145 -2.95 -7.04 -1.74
CA PRO A 145 -3.10 -5.88 -0.87
C PRO A 145 -4.54 -5.49 -0.50
N GLU A 146 -5.56 -6.20 -0.98
CA GLU A 146 -6.96 -5.71 -0.98
C GLU A 146 -7.55 -5.51 0.42
N GLN A 147 -7.20 -6.36 1.39
CA GLN A 147 -7.64 -6.24 2.78
C GLN A 147 -6.55 -5.68 3.68
N ILE A 148 -5.29 -6.03 3.42
CA ILE A 148 -4.16 -5.50 4.16
C ILE A 148 -2.95 -5.35 3.25
N SER A 149 -2.37 -4.16 3.24
CA SER A 149 -1.17 -3.86 2.46
C SER A 149 0.11 -4.14 3.24
N ILE A 150 1.11 -4.68 2.57
CA ILE A 150 2.39 -5.03 3.20
C ILE A 150 3.51 -4.39 2.38
N ALA A 151 4.34 -3.60 3.05
CA ALA A 151 5.51 -2.99 2.45
C ALA A 151 6.77 -3.32 3.25
N GLY A 152 7.81 -3.76 2.56
CA GLY A 152 9.14 -4.04 3.09
C GLY A 152 10.18 -2.98 2.71
N PHE A 153 11.44 -3.35 2.95
CA PHE A 153 12.60 -2.53 2.70
C PHE A 153 13.78 -3.45 2.33
N HIS A 154 14.62 -3.00 1.39
CA HIS A 154 15.81 -3.62 0.78
C HIS A 154 15.62 -4.21 -0.63
N GLY A 155 14.41 -4.62 -1.00
CA GLY A 155 14.11 -5.18 -2.32
C GLY A 155 14.80 -6.51 -2.59
N LEU A 156 14.82 -7.40 -1.59
CA LEU A 156 15.38 -8.73 -1.69
C LEU A 156 14.74 -9.52 -2.84
N GLU A 157 15.56 -10.29 -3.54
CA GLU A 157 15.12 -11.05 -4.72
C GLU A 157 14.02 -12.07 -4.36
N MET A 158 14.14 -12.74 -3.21
CA MET A 158 13.10 -13.64 -2.71
C MET A 158 11.75 -12.94 -2.53
N GLY A 159 11.72 -11.72 -2.00
CA GLY A 159 10.48 -10.97 -1.81
C GLY A 159 9.73 -10.71 -3.13
N ARG A 160 10.46 -10.51 -4.23
CA ARG A 160 9.89 -10.31 -5.57
C ARG A 160 9.33 -11.58 -6.20
N GLN A 161 9.74 -12.74 -5.71
CA GLN A 161 9.25 -14.04 -6.18
C GLN A 161 8.07 -14.56 -5.34
N MET A 162 7.71 -13.86 -4.25
CA MET A 162 6.51 -14.20 -3.48
C MET A 162 5.23 -13.97 -4.28
N ILE A 163 4.14 -14.60 -3.83
CA ILE A 163 2.80 -14.42 -4.41
C ILE A 163 1.85 -13.93 -3.31
N PRO A 164 1.33 -12.70 -3.41
CA PRO A 164 1.73 -11.63 -4.34
C PRO A 164 3.19 -11.20 -4.16
N SER A 165 3.77 -10.56 -5.18
CA SER A 165 5.12 -9.97 -5.08
C SER A 165 5.13 -8.92 -3.97
N LEU A 166 6.16 -8.96 -3.12
CA LEU A 166 6.28 -8.02 -2.02
C LEU A 166 6.60 -6.61 -2.54
N ALA A 167 5.81 -5.61 -2.12
CA ALA A 167 6.16 -4.21 -2.31
C ALA A 167 7.32 -3.84 -1.39
N SER A 168 8.40 -3.28 -1.92
CA SER A 168 9.58 -2.92 -1.11
C SER A 168 10.26 -1.64 -1.58
N VAL A 169 10.74 -0.85 -0.62
CA VAL A 169 11.63 0.28 -0.87
C VAL A 169 13.03 -0.25 -1.21
N ILE A 170 13.60 0.22 -2.32
CA ILE A 170 14.96 -0.15 -2.76
C ILE A 170 15.88 1.05 -2.47
N PRO A 171 16.71 1.01 -1.41
CA PRO A 171 17.70 2.05 -1.17
C PRO A 171 18.84 1.96 -2.20
N PRO A 172 19.46 3.09 -2.58
CA PRO A 172 20.64 3.08 -3.43
C PRO A 172 21.79 2.33 -2.75
N ARG A 173 22.46 1.45 -3.50
CA ARG A 173 23.69 0.76 -3.06
C ARG A 173 24.87 1.56 -3.60
N PHE A 174 25.58 2.26 -2.72
CA PHE A 174 26.83 2.94 -3.01
C PHE A 174 28.01 2.11 -2.51
#